data_AF-A0A430F5Q0-F1
#
_entry.id   AF-A0A430F5Q0-F1
#
_cell.length_a   1.000
_cell.length_b   1.000
_cell.length_c   1.000
_cell.angle_alpha   90.00
_cell.angle_beta   90.00
_cell.angle_gamma   90.00
#
_symmetry.space_group_name_H-M   'P 1'
#
loop_
_entity.id
_entity.type
_entity.pdbx_description
1 polymer ?
#
loop_
_entity_poly.entity_id
_entity_poly.type
_entity_poly.pdbx_seq_one_letter_code
_entity_poly.pdbx_strand_id
1 'polypeptide(L)'
;MTMNDERKLRLLQGAVYGEAIGDALGSPCQGELRDTFRCADPVCAADGGFRDDTSMTLATLDSLLQRDGRVDPDDMRMRLRSWLFDGKYTPDGHAVDVDPTTYRALGGEAGPGGGLDNGDGSLMRCAPLAFFDADDDEVAAVSAINHRHPTVIGACVRLVRGLRALVDGRTPREAAAAAGLEDIWERPRDEIHADGYVSHTLSAAFWCLTTTDSYTDCVFTAVGLGAGCDTAAALAGMLAGVVYGFEDERDGDGRGIPGPWDDALRGWHVIAEVLCGGPLGLSDGRRTEGEPVVGSADACAAGLPEVTEALADAVRAAHLRGDEFSRRALLAGDPDERERLFAEAARWFASAARLGDAGAATDLGMLYLYRHVQASDADGAAYGCFAHAASLGDAEGACHLGDMRRDGCGCAQDLDEAFSCYERASHLASRTLDADDPHEGATVALIELRMAEAYEWRLADGGAHTPDVRARIAAQALACYRRAYAAAMTAVDGGLRMYLKEARLAQAGIEGMESQGGATRADAAEESCETGGETYGGCE
;
A
#
# COMPACT_ATOMS: atom_id res chain seq x y z
N MET A 1 -1.90 18.73 25.69
CA MET A 1 -0.72 19.42 26.27
C MET A 1 0.28 19.49 25.13
N THR A 2 0.66 20.68 24.65
CA THR A 2 1.59 20.81 23.50
C THR A 2 2.95 20.22 23.89
N MET A 3 3.61 19.48 23.00
CA MET A 3 4.97 18.93 23.17
C MET A 3 6.01 20.04 23.40
N ASN A 4 5.99 20.68 24.56
CA ASN A 4 6.86 21.82 24.92
C ASN A 4 8.11 21.39 25.71
N ASP A 5 8.31 20.09 25.95
CA ASP A 5 9.46 19.58 26.69
C ASP A 5 10.42 18.87 25.72
N GLU A 6 11.48 19.58 25.30
CA GLU A 6 12.52 19.07 24.41
C GLU A 6 13.09 17.72 24.89
N ARG A 7 13.17 17.50 26.21
CA ARG A 7 13.60 16.23 26.78
C ARG A 7 12.65 15.11 26.42
N LYS A 8 11.34 15.34 26.58
CA LYS A 8 10.31 14.31 26.34
C LYS A 8 10.24 13.94 24.86
N LEU A 9 10.43 14.90 23.96
CA LEU A 9 10.55 14.65 22.53
C LEU A 9 11.77 13.79 22.19
N ARG A 10 12.95 14.07 22.77
CA ARG A 10 14.15 13.23 22.56
C ARG A 10 13.95 11.81 23.06
N LEU A 11 13.33 11.65 24.23
CA LEU A 11 13.01 10.31 24.76
C LEU A 11 12.02 9.56 23.88
N LEU A 12 11.02 10.25 23.32
CA LEU A 12 10.08 9.67 22.36
C LEU A 12 10.79 9.27 21.06
N GLN A 13 11.70 10.10 20.55
CA GLN A 13 12.50 9.78 19.36
C GLN A 13 13.36 8.53 19.62
N GLY A 14 14.09 8.49 20.74
CA GLY A 14 14.88 7.32 21.13
C GLY A 14 14.02 6.06 21.25
N ALA A 15 12.81 6.16 21.81
CA ALA A 15 11.89 5.03 21.91
C ALA A 15 11.45 4.51 20.52
N VAL A 16 11.01 5.39 19.62
CA VAL A 16 10.45 4.99 18.32
C VAL A 16 11.54 4.48 17.37
N TYR A 17 12.69 5.16 17.29
CA TYR A 17 13.81 4.67 16.48
C TYR A 17 14.43 3.40 17.11
N GLY A 18 14.52 3.36 18.44
CA GLY A 18 15.00 2.19 19.16
C GLY A 18 14.12 0.96 18.92
N GLU A 19 12.80 1.13 18.89
CA GLU A 19 11.84 0.10 18.53
C GLU A 19 12.02 -0.36 17.08
N ALA A 20 12.06 0.58 16.13
CA ALA A 20 12.15 0.28 14.71
C ALA A 20 13.40 -0.50 14.33
N ILE A 21 14.54 -0.17 14.94
CA ILE A 21 15.79 -0.91 14.77
C ILE A 21 15.69 -2.29 15.42
N GLY A 22 15.07 -2.38 16.61
CA GLY A 22 14.85 -3.66 17.29
C GLY A 22 13.94 -4.61 16.50
N ASP A 23 12.85 -4.08 15.94
CA ASP A 23 11.92 -4.75 15.03
C ASP A 23 12.67 -5.28 13.80
N ALA A 24 13.35 -4.40 13.05
CA ALA A 24 14.10 -4.78 11.85
C ALA A 24 15.20 -5.83 12.11
N LEU A 25 15.87 -5.77 13.27
CA LEU A 25 16.89 -6.74 13.67
C LEU A 25 16.31 -8.07 14.15
N GLY A 26 15.12 -8.03 14.74
CA GLY A 26 14.43 -9.18 15.31
C GLY A 26 13.64 -9.98 14.27
N SER A 27 13.12 -9.36 13.22
CA SER A 27 12.30 -10.09 12.25
C SER A 27 13.00 -11.29 11.60
N PRO A 28 14.29 -11.21 11.19
CA PRO A 28 14.97 -12.35 10.60
C PRO A 28 15.20 -13.53 11.58
N CYS A 29 15.08 -13.31 12.90
CA CYS A 29 15.19 -14.37 13.91
C CYS A 29 13.85 -15.05 14.23
N GLN A 30 12.74 -14.58 13.66
CA GLN A 30 11.43 -15.16 13.86
C GLN A 30 11.40 -16.63 13.41
N GLY A 31 10.93 -17.53 14.27
CA GLY A 31 10.92 -18.97 14.02
C GLY A 31 12.27 -19.70 14.20
N GLU A 32 13.37 -19.00 14.46
CA GLU A 32 14.68 -19.61 14.71
C GLU A 32 14.80 -20.19 16.12
N LEU A 33 15.68 -21.17 16.32
CA LEU A 33 15.97 -21.65 17.67
C LEU A 33 16.86 -20.66 18.42
N ARG A 34 16.76 -20.69 19.75
CA ARG A 34 17.66 -19.91 20.61
C ARG A 34 19.12 -20.18 20.25
N ASP A 35 19.91 -19.11 20.17
CA ASP A 35 21.33 -19.12 19.84
C ASP A 35 21.71 -19.69 18.46
N THR A 36 20.74 -20.02 17.59
CA THR A 36 21.04 -20.47 16.21
C THR A 36 21.11 -19.33 15.21
N PHE A 37 20.35 -18.27 15.45
CA PHE A 37 20.45 -17.03 14.68
C PHE A 37 21.60 -16.16 15.21
N ARG A 38 22.43 -15.65 14.30
CA ARG A 38 23.48 -14.67 14.63
C ARG A 38 23.29 -13.43 13.76
N CYS A 39 22.72 -12.38 14.35
CA CYS A 39 22.71 -11.07 13.71
C CYS A 39 24.11 -10.47 13.77
N ALA A 40 24.69 -10.12 12.62
CA ALA A 40 26.02 -9.53 12.55
C ALA A 40 25.98 -7.99 12.50
N ASP A 41 24.90 -7.41 11.95
CA ASP A 41 24.70 -5.96 11.72
C ASP A 41 23.26 -5.74 11.16
N PRO A 42 22.56 -4.61 11.38
CA PRO A 42 21.31 -4.24 10.67
C PRO A 42 21.41 -4.26 9.14
N VAL A 43 22.60 -4.10 8.56
CA VAL A 43 22.82 -4.30 7.11
C VAL A 43 22.58 -5.76 6.67
N CYS A 44 22.55 -6.72 7.59
CA CYS A 44 22.28 -8.13 7.32
C CYS A 44 20.83 -8.59 7.55
N ALA A 45 19.94 -7.73 8.08
CA ALA A 45 18.50 -8.00 7.97
C ALA A 45 18.13 -7.85 6.49
N ALA A 46 17.53 -8.87 5.88
CA ALA A 46 17.46 -9.03 4.41
C ALA A 46 16.85 -7.86 3.62
N ASP A 47 16.12 -6.95 4.28
CA ASP A 47 15.56 -5.72 3.72
C ASP A 47 15.84 -4.44 4.56
N GLY A 48 16.39 -4.56 5.78
CA GLY A 48 16.66 -3.45 6.71
C GLY A 48 15.43 -2.66 7.18
N GLY A 49 14.21 -3.15 6.91
CA GLY A 49 12.96 -2.44 7.20
C GLY A 49 12.25 -2.97 8.43
N PHE A 50 11.57 -2.08 9.15
CA PHE A 50 10.68 -2.45 10.25
C PHE A 50 9.34 -3.04 9.75
N ARG A 51 8.61 -3.75 10.61
CA ARG A 51 7.39 -4.50 10.28
C ARG A 51 6.17 -3.98 11.02
N ASP A 52 5.29 -4.87 11.47
CA ASP A 52 4.00 -4.53 12.07
C ASP A 52 4.15 -3.89 13.44
N ASP A 53 5.10 -4.32 14.28
CA ASP A 53 5.37 -3.70 15.59
C ASP A 53 5.50 -2.17 15.45
N THR A 54 6.46 -1.74 14.63
CA THR A 54 6.74 -0.32 14.41
C THR A 54 5.63 0.37 13.66
N SER A 55 5.09 -0.24 12.60
CA SER A 55 4.00 0.36 11.81
C SER A 55 2.77 0.65 12.67
N MET A 56 2.41 -0.27 13.57
CA MET A 56 1.29 -0.12 14.48
C MET A 56 1.58 0.86 15.62
N THR A 57 2.84 0.95 16.06
CA THR A 57 3.29 2.02 16.97
C THR A 57 3.14 3.39 16.30
N LEU A 58 3.60 3.54 15.06
CA LEU A 58 3.48 4.78 14.29
C LEU A 58 2.02 5.19 14.07
N ALA A 59 1.13 4.24 13.76
CA ALA A 59 -0.30 4.50 13.66
C ALA A 59 -0.90 5.01 14.98
N THR A 60 -0.49 4.43 16.12
CA THR A 60 -0.93 4.85 17.46
C THR A 60 -0.39 6.24 17.81
N LEU A 61 0.89 6.50 17.49
CA LEU A 61 1.55 7.77 17.71
C LEU A 61 0.94 8.90 16.85
N ASP A 62 0.70 8.65 15.57
CA ASP A 62 0.06 9.62 14.67
C ASP A 62 -1.34 10.02 15.20
N SER A 63 -2.10 9.09 15.77
CA SER A 63 -3.37 9.42 16.45
C SER A 63 -3.14 10.39 17.62
N LEU A 64 -2.20 10.06 18.52
CA LEU A 64 -1.92 10.89 19.68
C LEU A 64 -1.46 12.29 19.28
N LEU A 65 -0.60 12.40 18.28
CA LEU A 65 -0.09 13.69 17.79
C LEU A 65 -1.21 14.54 17.16
N GLN A 66 -2.06 13.94 16.32
CA GLN A 66 -3.17 14.65 15.66
C GLN A 66 -4.37 14.93 16.58
N ARG A 67 -4.43 14.29 17.75
CA ARG A 67 -5.48 14.48 18.77
C ARG A 67 -4.99 15.26 19.99
N ASP A 68 -3.95 16.08 19.84
CA ASP A 68 -3.38 16.93 20.90
C ASP A 68 -2.95 16.17 22.17
N GLY A 69 -2.53 14.91 21.97
CA GLY A 69 -2.11 13.97 23.01
C GLY A 69 -3.26 13.21 23.69
N ARG A 70 -4.49 13.32 23.20
CA ARG A 70 -5.66 12.61 23.75
C ARG A 70 -5.76 11.21 23.15
N VAL A 71 -6.15 10.24 23.97
CA VAL A 71 -6.42 8.88 23.51
C VAL A 71 -7.80 8.83 22.85
N ASP A 72 -7.81 8.44 21.58
CA ASP A 72 -9.03 8.23 20.79
C ASP A 72 -8.96 6.82 20.16
N PRO A 73 -9.55 5.79 20.81
CA PRO A 73 -9.47 4.42 20.32
C PRO A 73 -10.11 4.20 18.94
N ASP A 74 -11.06 5.05 18.54
CA ASP A 74 -11.71 4.96 17.23
C ASP A 74 -10.81 5.53 16.13
N ASP A 75 -10.17 6.68 16.37
CA ASP A 75 -9.16 7.24 15.47
C ASP A 75 -7.95 6.31 15.34
N MET A 76 -7.46 5.76 16.46
CA MET A 76 -6.39 4.75 16.46
C MET A 76 -6.77 3.52 15.64
N ARG A 77 -8.01 3.02 15.79
CA ARG A 77 -8.52 1.90 14.97
C ARG A 77 -8.53 2.26 13.48
N MET A 78 -8.95 3.46 13.11
CA MET A 78 -8.93 3.91 11.71
C MET A 78 -7.51 3.95 11.15
N ARG A 79 -6.53 4.45 11.91
CA ARG A 79 -5.13 4.49 11.46
C ARG A 79 -4.53 3.10 11.33
N LEU A 80 -4.82 2.20 12.25
CA LEU A 80 -4.43 0.79 12.15
C LEU A 80 -5.08 0.12 10.93
N ARG A 81 -6.31 0.49 10.57
CA ARG A 81 -6.92 0.04 9.32
C ARG A 81 -6.21 0.60 8.08
N SER A 82 -5.80 1.86 8.09
CA SER A 82 -5.00 2.42 6.99
C SER A 82 -3.62 1.81 6.87
N TRP A 83 -3.02 1.40 7.99
CA TRP A 83 -1.85 0.53 7.95
C TRP A 83 -2.17 -0.78 7.24
N LEU A 84 -3.16 -1.51 7.75
CA LEU A 84 -3.49 -2.86 7.30
C LEU A 84 -3.96 -2.92 5.83
N PHE A 85 -4.80 -1.99 5.41
CA PHE A 85 -5.47 -2.05 4.11
C PHE A 85 -4.86 -1.11 3.07
N ASP A 86 -4.26 0.01 3.48
CA ASP A 86 -3.73 1.03 2.56
C ASP A 86 -2.19 1.06 2.52
N GLY A 87 -1.52 0.27 3.37
CA GLY A 87 -0.06 0.25 3.50
C GLY A 87 0.53 1.47 4.18
N LYS A 88 -0.28 2.30 4.87
CA LYS A 88 0.20 3.48 5.59
C LYS A 88 1.16 3.08 6.72
N TYR A 89 2.11 3.95 7.05
CA TYR A 89 3.12 3.74 8.10
C TYR A 89 4.07 2.56 7.85
N THR A 90 4.13 2.03 6.62
CA THR A 90 5.04 0.95 6.26
C THR A 90 6.19 1.49 5.40
N PRO A 91 7.38 0.86 5.44
CA PRO A 91 8.47 1.23 4.52
C PRO A 91 8.12 0.99 3.05
N ASP A 92 7.19 0.05 2.77
CA ASP A 92 7.00 -0.59 1.46
C ASP A 92 5.62 -0.37 0.83
N GLY A 93 4.80 0.47 1.45
CA GLY A 93 3.45 0.74 0.98
C GLY A 93 2.51 -0.46 1.05
N HIS A 94 2.82 -1.47 1.87
CA HIS A 94 1.94 -2.60 2.18
C HIS A 94 2.24 -3.17 3.57
N ALA A 95 1.21 -3.64 4.28
CA ALA A 95 1.36 -4.27 5.59
C ALA A 95 1.97 -5.68 5.46
N VAL A 96 2.87 -6.02 6.38
CA VAL A 96 3.51 -7.34 6.51
C VAL A 96 3.29 -7.87 7.93
N ASP A 97 3.48 -9.18 8.11
CA ASP A 97 3.51 -9.87 9.42
C ASP A 97 2.29 -9.70 10.34
N VAL A 98 1.15 -9.36 9.73
CA VAL A 98 -0.11 -9.15 10.43
C VAL A 98 -0.60 -10.43 11.12
N ASP A 99 -0.66 -10.40 12.46
CA ASP A 99 -1.18 -11.53 13.22
C ASP A 99 -2.70 -11.76 12.98
N PRO A 100 -3.19 -13.01 13.04
CA PRO A 100 -4.60 -13.32 12.75
C PRO A 100 -5.62 -12.64 13.68
N THR A 101 -5.25 -12.35 14.94
CA THR A 101 -6.11 -11.65 15.90
C THR A 101 -6.26 -10.19 15.50
N THR A 102 -5.16 -9.53 15.14
CA THR A 102 -5.17 -8.17 14.60
C THR A 102 -5.94 -8.08 13.29
N TYR A 103 -5.70 -8.97 12.34
CA TYR A 103 -6.41 -8.99 11.06
C TYR A 103 -7.94 -9.09 11.25
N ARG A 104 -8.42 -10.04 12.07
CA ARG A 104 -9.86 -10.20 12.34
C ARG A 104 -10.46 -8.98 13.01
N ALA A 105 -9.81 -8.47 14.05
CA ALA A 105 -10.32 -7.34 14.81
C ALA A 105 -10.41 -6.06 13.97
N LEU A 106 -9.39 -5.79 13.15
CA LEU A 106 -9.38 -4.65 12.25
C LEU A 106 -10.28 -4.86 11.04
N GLY A 107 -10.50 -6.10 10.59
CA GLY A 107 -11.44 -6.48 9.53
C GLY A 107 -12.93 -6.32 9.88
N GLY A 108 -13.26 -6.00 11.14
CA GLY A 108 -14.63 -5.76 11.59
C GLY A 108 -15.31 -6.96 12.24
N GLU A 109 -14.58 -8.07 12.45
CA GLU A 109 -15.03 -9.15 13.31
C GLU A 109 -14.84 -8.74 14.78
N ALA A 110 -15.74 -9.19 15.66
CA ALA A 110 -15.53 -8.99 17.09
C ALA A 110 -14.23 -9.72 17.49
N GLY A 111 -13.21 -8.95 17.89
CA GLY A 111 -11.90 -9.48 18.29
C GLY A 111 -12.07 -10.62 19.30
N PRO A 112 -11.35 -11.73 19.12
CA PRO A 112 -11.57 -12.91 19.93
C PRO A 112 -11.17 -12.62 21.39
N GLY A 113 -12.05 -13.00 22.32
CA GLY A 113 -11.89 -12.83 23.76
C GLY A 113 -11.74 -14.18 24.48
N GLY A 114 -11.28 -15.20 23.75
CA GLY A 114 -11.09 -16.56 24.24
C GLY A 114 -9.79 -16.71 25.02
N GLY A 115 -9.66 -17.82 25.76
CA GLY A 115 -8.51 -18.07 26.63
C GLY A 115 -7.17 -18.35 25.91
N LEU A 116 -7.13 -18.30 24.58
CA LEU A 116 -5.92 -18.49 23.75
C LEU A 116 -5.51 -17.21 23.00
N ASP A 117 -6.23 -16.09 23.17
CA ASP A 117 -5.93 -14.82 22.49
C ASP A 117 -4.98 -13.95 23.34
N ASN A 118 -3.85 -14.53 23.74
CA ASN A 118 -2.86 -13.95 24.66
C ASN A 118 -1.55 -13.52 23.97
N GLY A 119 -1.62 -13.26 22.67
CA GLY A 119 -0.52 -12.70 21.86
C GLY A 119 -0.13 -11.27 22.25
N ASP A 120 1.04 -10.84 21.81
CA ASP A 120 1.65 -9.53 22.07
C ASP A 120 1.30 -8.43 21.06
N GLY A 121 0.43 -8.71 20.07
CA GLY A 121 0.05 -7.76 19.00
C GLY A 121 -0.63 -6.45 19.44
N SER A 122 -0.96 -6.26 20.72
CA SER A 122 -1.28 -4.92 21.27
C SER A 122 -0.21 -4.35 22.19
N LEU A 123 0.66 -5.19 22.76
CA LEU A 123 1.75 -4.78 23.63
C LEU A 123 2.76 -3.94 22.86
N MET A 124 3.14 -4.38 21.66
CA MET A 124 4.13 -3.71 20.80
C MET A 124 3.80 -2.23 20.56
N ARG A 125 2.51 -1.89 20.37
CA ARG A 125 2.07 -0.55 19.98
C ARG A 125 1.54 0.36 21.09
N CYS A 126 1.50 -0.09 22.33
CA CYS A 126 0.97 0.70 23.45
C CYS A 126 1.99 1.71 24.00
N ALA A 127 3.26 1.62 23.60
CA ALA A 127 4.33 2.42 24.15
C ALA A 127 4.23 3.95 24.00
N PRO A 128 3.72 4.50 22.87
CA PRO A 128 3.52 5.94 22.74
C PRO A 128 2.72 6.54 23.90
N LEU A 129 1.77 5.78 24.46
CA LEU A 129 0.92 6.23 25.58
C LEU A 129 1.71 6.62 26.83
N ALA A 130 2.90 6.08 27.04
CA ALA A 130 3.77 6.46 28.15
C ALA A 130 4.26 7.92 28.05
N PHE A 131 4.30 8.48 26.84
CA PHE A 131 4.71 9.85 26.55
C PHE A 131 3.54 10.84 26.57
N PHE A 132 2.32 10.38 26.82
CA PHE A 132 1.13 11.22 26.97
C PHE A 132 0.44 10.92 28.30
N ASP A 133 -0.58 11.73 28.64
CA ASP A 133 -1.28 11.65 29.92
C ASP A 133 -2.34 10.53 29.96
N ALA A 134 -2.08 9.41 29.29
CA ALA A 134 -3.03 8.30 29.16
C ALA A 134 -3.23 7.54 30.50
N ASP A 135 -4.43 7.39 31.02
CA ASP A 135 -4.64 6.54 32.20
C ASP A 135 -4.67 5.03 31.87
N ASP A 136 -4.72 4.18 32.90
CA ASP A 136 -4.71 2.73 32.69
C ASP A 136 -5.98 2.23 31.96
N ASP A 137 -7.11 2.92 32.10
CA ASP A 137 -8.36 2.58 31.41
C ASP A 137 -8.26 2.95 29.92
N GLU A 138 -7.61 4.07 29.59
CA GLU A 138 -7.28 4.45 28.23
C GLU A 138 -6.29 3.45 27.60
N VAL A 139 -5.24 3.02 28.31
CA VAL A 139 -4.33 1.96 27.84
C VAL A 139 -5.08 0.66 27.58
N ALA A 140 -6.01 0.29 28.47
CA ALA A 140 -6.85 -0.89 28.29
C ALA A 140 -7.75 -0.76 27.06
N ALA A 141 -8.32 0.42 26.80
CA ALA A 141 -9.12 0.69 25.62
C ALA A 141 -8.31 0.59 24.32
N VAL A 142 -7.07 1.08 24.31
CA VAL A 142 -6.16 0.97 23.16
C VAL A 142 -5.78 -0.48 22.88
N SER A 143 -5.47 -1.27 23.91
CA SER A 143 -5.23 -2.70 23.75
C SER A 143 -6.46 -3.40 23.16
N ALA A 144 -7.64 -3.10 23.69
CA ALA A 144 -8.91 -3.72 23.32
C ALA A 144 -9.38 -3.45 21.89
N ILE A 145 -8.69 -2.59 21.13
CA ILE A 145 -8.90 -2.40 19.69
C ILE A 145 -8.72 -3.73 18.94
N ASN A 146 -7.66 -4.49 19.23
CA ASN A 146 -7.39 -5.82 18.66
C ASN A 146 -7.34 -6.94 19.70
N HIS A 147 -6.77 -6.70 20.89
CA HIS A 147 -6.60 -7.71 21.93
C HIS A 147 -7.33 -7.34 23.22
N ARG A 148 -8.37 -8.13 23.55
CA ARG A 148 -9.24 -7.90 24.71
C ARG A 148 -8.94 -8.82 25.90
N HIS A 149 -7.98 -9.73 25.75
CA HIS A 149 -7.66 -10.69 26.80
C HIS A 149 -7.07 -9.96 28.02
N PRO A 150 -7.54 -10.21 29.26
CA PRO A 150 -7.10 -9.48 30.45
C PRO A 150 -5.59 -9.52 30.70
N THR A 151 -4.92 -10.63 30.36
CA THR A 151 -3.46 -10.73 30.46
C THR A 151 -2.75 -9.77 29.51
N VAL A 152 -3.28 -9.59 28.28
CA VAL A 152 -2.68 -8.70 27.28
C VAL A 152 -2.88 -7.25 27.69
N ILE A 153 -4.10 -6.89 28.10
CA ILE A 153 -4.41 -5.57 28.67
C ILE A 153 -3.50 -5.26 29.86
N GLY A 154 -3.39 -6.21 30.80
CA GLY A 154 -2.54 -6.07 31.98
C GLY A 154 -1.06 -5.89 31.61
N ALA A 155 -0.56 -6.59 30.60
CA ALA A 155 0.79 -6.42 30.10
C ALA A 155 1.01 -5.04 29.46
N CYS A 156 0.05 -4.54 28.66
CA CYS A 156 0.11 -3.19 28.08
C CYS A 156 0.20 -2.10 29.17
N VAL A 157 -0.65 -2.21 30.19
CA VAL A 157 -0.62 -1.28 31.35
C VAL A 157 0.73 -1.34 32.06
N ARG A 158 1.28 -2.55 32.27
CA ARG A 158 2.59 -2.74 32.91
C ARG A 158 3.74 -2.16 32.08
N LEU A 159 3.72 -2.35 30.76
CA LEU A 159 4.68 -1.73 29.84
C LEU A 159 4.65 -0.21 29.95
N VAL A 160 3.46 0.40 29.86
CA VAL A 160 3.30 1.86 29.93
C VAL A 160 3.77 2.41 31.27
N ARG A 161 3.49 1.73 32.39
CA ARG A 161 3.99 2.12 33.72
C ARG A 161 5.52 2.03 33.82
N GLY A 162 6.11 0.96 33.29
CA GLY A 162 7.58 0.82 33.25
C GLY A 162 8.25 1.88 32.38
N LEU A 163 7.72 2.15 31.19
CA LEU A 163 8.20 3.22 30.30
C LEU A 163 8.06 4.60 30.96
N ARG A 164 6.96 4.89 31.65
CA ARG A 164 6.79 6.14 32.41
C ARG A 164 7.87 6.32 33.47
N ALA A 165 8.20 5.25 34.20
CA ALA A 165 9.29 5.30 35.16
C ALA A 165 10.61 5.69 34.48
N LEU A 166 10.92 5.13 33.30
CA LEU A 166 12.10 5.51 32.52
C LEU A 166 12.06 6.97 32.05
N VAL A 167 10.91 7.42 31.54
CA VAL A 167 10.70 8.82 31.11
C VAL A 167 10.91 9.80 32.28
N ASP A 168 10.46 9.43 33.47
CA ASP A 168 10.66 10.17 34.71
C ASP A 168 12.11 10.14 35.22
N GLY A 169 12.99 9.35 34.58
CA GLY A 169 14.41 9.23 34.91
C GLY A 169 14.74 8.17 35.97
N ARG A 170 13.85 7.21 36.21
CA ARG A 170 14.12 6.04 37.05
C ARG A 170 15.12 5.11 36.37
N THR A 171 15.81 4.31 37.17
CA THR A 171 16.74 3.28 36.67
C THR A 171 15.98 2.14 35.97
N PRO A 172 16.64 1.37 35.08
CA PRO A 172 16.06 0.18 34.47
C PRO A 172 15.40 -0.79 35.45
N ARG A 173 16.02 -1.01 36.62
CA ARG A 173 15.49 -1.91 37.65
C ARG A 173 14.26 -1.35 38.36
N GLU A 174 14.24 -0.04 38.64
CA GLU A 174 13.04 0.63 39.17
C GLU A 174 11.90 0.63 38.15
N ALA A 175 12.21 0.77 36.86
CA ALA A 175 11.22 0.66 35.79
C ALA A 175 10.66 -0.76 35.64
N ALA A 176 11.51 -1.78 35.73
CA ALA A 176 11.06 -3.18 35.79
C ALA A 176 10.15 -3.43 37.01
N ALA A 177 10.50 -2.88 38.18
CA ALA A 177 9.63 -2.95 39.37
C ALA A 177 8.29 -2.22 39.14
N ALA A 178 8.29 -1.05 38.48
CA ALA A 178 7.05 -0.34 38.12
C ALA A 178 6.17 -1.14 37.14
N ALA A 179 6.80 -1.97 36.28
CA ALA A 179 6.13 -2.96 35.45
C ALA A 179 5.76 -4.25 36.20
N GLY A 180 5.99 -4.35 37.52
CA GLY A 180 5.73 -5.56 38.32
C GLY A 180 6.59 -6.75 37.91
N LEU A 181 7.85 -6.48 37.54
CA LEU A 181 8.88 -7.45 37.17
C LEU A 181 10.08 -7.31 38.11
N GLU A 182 9.81 -7.29 39.42
CA GLU A 182 10.84 -7.28 40.45
C GLU A 182 11.79 -8.47 40.26
N ASP A 183 13.09 -8.22 40.43
CA ASP A 183 14.15 -9.22 40.37
C ASP A 183 14.27 -9.97 39.03
N ILE A 184 13.65 -9.45 37.95
CA ILE A 184 13.75 -10.05 36.62
C ILE A 184 15.20 -10.28 36.19
N TRP A 185 16.11 -9.35 36.51
CA TRP A 185 17.56 -9.44 36.24
C TRP A 185 18.27 -10.59 36.96
N GLU A 186 17.67 -11.21 37.97
CA GLU A 186 18.23 -12.37 38.67
C GLU A 186 17.87 -13.69 37.97
N ARG A 187 16.86 -13.67 37.08
CA ARG A 187 16.42 -14.87 36.39
C ARG A 187 17.48 -15.32 35.38
N PRO A 188 17.81 -16.62 35.36
CA PRO A 188 18.78 -17.13 34.42
C PRO A 188 18.18 -17.13 33.00
N ARG A 189 19.04 -16.90 32.00
CA ARG A 189 18.65 -16.69 30.60
C ARG A 189 17.80 -17.83 30.03
N ASP A 190 18.03 -19.07 30.45
CA ASP A 190 17.29 -20.25 30.00
C ASP A 190 15.81 -20.23 30.39
N GLU A 191 15.45 -19.51 31.45
CA GLU A 191 14.06 -19.32 31.90
C GLU A 191 13.35 -18.10 31.29
N ILE A 192 14.05 -17.33 30.45
CA ILE A 192 13.47 -16.20 29.73
C ILE A 192 12.92 -16.74 28.42
N HIS A 193 11.66 -16.43 28.12
CA HIS A 193 10.96 -16.90 26.93
C HIS A 193 10.57 -15.71 26.05
N ALA A 194 10.56 -15.93 24.73
CA ALA A 194 10.13 -14.97 23.71
C ALA A 194 9.38 -15.77 22.64
N ASP A 195 8.18 -16.24 22.99
CA ASP A 195 7.39 -17.23 22.22
C ASP A 195 6.06 -16.63 21.72
N GLY A 196 5.96 -15.30 21.66
CA GLY A 196 4.74 -14.57 21.30
C GLY A 196 3.69 -14.49 22.41
N TYR A 197 3.92 -15.14 23.57
CA TYR A 197 3.04 -14.94 24.73
C TYR A 197 3.36 -13.59 25.40
N VAL A 198 2.35 -12.73 25.49
CA VAL A 198 2.52 -11.33 25.94
C VAL A 198 3.30 -11.14 27.25
N SER A 199 3.12 -12.03 28.23
CA SER A 199 3.83 -11.92 29.51
C SER A 199 5.31 -12.30 29.38
N HIS A 200 5.61 -13.27 28.51
CA HIS A 200 6.97 -13.67 28.19
C HIS A 200 7.68 -12.56 27.44
N THR A 201 7.05 -12.01 26.40
CA THR A 201 7.60 -10.89 25.61
C THR A 201 7.91 -9.66 26.48
N LEU A 202 6.97 -9.25 27.34
CA LEU A 202 7.19 -8.16 28.31
C LEU A 202 8.37 -8.47 29.26
N SER A 203 8.41 -9.69 29.79
CA SER A 203 9.47 -10.10 30.72
C SER A 203 10.84 -10.15 30.04
N ALA A 204 10.90 -10.62 28.80
CA ALA A 204 12.12 -10.69 28.00
C ALA A 204 12.68 -9.29 27.71
N ALA A 205 11.85 -8.34 27.32
CA ALA A 205 12.27 -6.97 27.04
C ALA A 205 12.90 -6.30 28.27
N PHE A 206 12.24 -6.37 29.44
CA PHE A 206 12.80 -5.84 30.69
C PHE A 206 13.99 -6.65 31.21
N TRP A 207 14.04 -7.96 30.97
CA TRP A 207 15.21 -8.77 31.30
C TRP A 207 16.43 -8.29 30.51
N CYS A 208 16.30 -8.11 29.19
CA CYS A 208 17.38 -7.59 28.34
C CYS A 208 17.85 -6.22 28.84
N LEU A 209 16.92 -5.29 29.09
CA LEU A 209 17.24 -3.95 29.59
C LEU A 209 17.97 -3.95 30.94
N THR A 210 17.63 -4.86 31.83
CA THR A 210 18.17 -4.88 33.20
C THR A 210 19.43 -5.72 33.37
N THR A 211 19.82 -6.46 32.34
CA THR A 211 21.01 -7.33 32.33
C THR A 211 22.09 -6.88 31.36
N THR A 212 21.83 -5.84 30.57
CA THR A 212 22.78 -5.23 29.62
C THR A 212 23.05 -3.77 29.98
N ASP A 213 24.09 -3.19 29.38
CA ASP A 213 24.55 -1.83 29.68
C ASP A 213 24.70 -0.92 28.45
N SER A 214 24.27 -1.37 27.27
CA SER A 214 24.21 -0.61 26.03
C SER A 214 22.95 -0.93 25.22
N TYR A 215 22.54 -0.04 24.32
CA TYR A 215 21.46 -0.28 23.38
C TYR A 215 21.72 -1.52 22.52
N THR A 216 22.92 -1.60 21.94
CA THR A 216 23.38 -2.70 21.07
C THR A 216 23.29 -4.05 21.78
N ASP A 217 23.84 -4.14 23.00
CA ASP A 217 23.80 -5.40 23.76
C ASP A 217 22.38 -5.76 24.16
N CYS A 218 21.54 -4.79 24.51
CA CYS A 218 20.13 -5.01 24.85
C CYS A 218 19.37 -5.66 23.68
N VAL A 219 19.46 -5.07 22.49
CA VAL A 219 18.76 -5.56 21.29
C VAL A 219 19.30 -6.93 20.85
N PHE A 220 20.63 -7.10 20.77
CA PHE A 220 21.21 -8.39 20.40
C PHE A 220 20.92 -9.49 21.42
N THR A 221 20.85 -9.15 22.70
CA THR A 221 20.43 -10.09 23.73
C THR A 221 19.00 -10.56 23.50
N ALA A 222 18.08 -9.65 23.13
CA ALA A 222 16.69 -9.98 22.81
C ALA A 222 16.58 -10.85 21.55
N VAL A 223 17.27 -10.48 20.46
CA VAL A 223 17.36 -11.27 19.22
C VAL A 223 17.86 -12.69 19.49
N GLY A 224 18.83 -12.84 20.39
CA GLY A 224 19.40 -14.13 20.76
C GLY A 224 18.42 -15.06 21.50
N LEU A 225 17.24 -14.61 21.94
CA LEU A 225 16.29 -15.44 22.69
C LEU A 225 15.52 -16.45 21.81
N GLY A 226 15.46 -16.23 20.48
CA GLY A 226 14.87 -17.11 19.46
C GLY A 226 13.34 -16.97 19.26
N ALA A 227 12.79 -17.82 18.39
CA ALA A 227 11.41 -18.17 17.97
C ALA A 227 10.31 -17.09 17.87
N GLY A 228 10.23 -16.12 18.76
CA GLY A 228 9.34 -14.95 18.77
C GLY A 228 10.06 -13.72 19.32
N CYS A 229 11.29 -13.54 18.84
CA CYS A 229 12.25 -12.54 19.30
C CYS A 229 12.09 -11.18 18.63
N ASP A 230 11.29 -11.06 17.57
CA ASP A 230 10.92 -9.84 16.87
C ASP A 230 10.28 -8.81 17.81
N THR A 231 9.12 -9.11 18.39
CA THR A 231 8.45 -8.18 19.29
C THR A 231 9.24 -7.96 20.59
N ALA A 232 9.94 -8.99 21.07
CA ALA A 232 10.81 -8.85 22.23
C ALA A 232 11.99 -7.90 21.95
N ALA A 233 12.57 -7.95 20.75
CA ALA A 233 13.65 -7.06 20.31
C ALA A 233 13.14 -5.64 20.05
N ALA A 234 11.96 -5.48 19.45
CA ALA A 234 11.29 -4.19 19.28
C ALA A 234 11.07 -3.50 20.65
N LEU A 235 10.48 -4.19 21.62
CA LEU A 235 10.26 -3.66 22.97
C LEU A 235 11.58 -3.43 23.74
N ALA A 236 12.56 -4.32 23.61
CA ALA A 236 13.87 -4.13 24.23
C ALA A 236 14.58 -2.90 23.66
N GLY A 237 14.53 -2.73 22.33
CA GLY A 237 15.07 -1.58 21.62
C GLY A 237 14.38 -0.29 22.02
N MET A 238 13.06 -0.29 22.13
CA MET A 238 12.30 0.86 22.61
C MET A 238 12.71 1.29 24.03
N LEU A 239 12.73 0.34 24.98
CA LEU A 239 13.11 0.61 26.36
C LEU A 239 14.56 1.11 26.43
N ALA A 240 15.47 0.46 25.70
CA ALA A 240 16.87 0.84 25.62
C ALA A 240 17.03 2.22 24.96
N GLY A 241 16.24 2.54 23.95
CA GLY A 241 16.24 3.83 23.27
C GLY A 241 15.88 4.98 24.21
N VAL A 242 14.91 4.78 25.13
CA VAL A 242 14.63 5.73 26.21
C VAL A 242 15.82 5.85 27.18
N VAL A 243 16.44 4.72 27.53
CA VAL A 243 17.52 4.66 28.52
C VAL A 243 18.85 5.16 28.02
N TYR A 244 19.17 5.00 26.75
CA TYR A 244 20.50 5.28 26.17
C TYR A 244 20.49 6.41 25.12
N GLY A 245 19.37 6.68 24.45
CA GLY A 245 19.29 7.70 23.38
C GLY A 245 20.19 7.38 22.18
N PHE A 246 20.48 8.38 21.34
CA PHE A 246 21.44 8.24 20.24
C PHE A 246 22.89 8.42 20.74
N GLU A 247 23.87 7.77 20.08
CA GLU A 247 25.29 7.87 20.47
C GLU A 247 25.80 9.32 20.58
N ASP A 248 25.37 10.19 19.67
CA ASP A 248 25.78 11.60 19.61
C ASP A 248 25.26 12.43 20.81
N GLU A 249 24.28 11.93 21.56
CA GLU A 249 23.65 12.66 22.67
C GLU A 249 24.35 12.47 24.02
N ARG A 250 25.28 11.51 24.15
CA ARG A 250 25.90 11.12 25.45
C ARG A 250 27.42 11.13 25.48
N ASP A 251 28.03 12.20 24.97
CA ASP A 251 29.48 12.45 25.07
C ASP A 251 30.37 11.31 24.49
N GLY A 252 29.83 10.45 23.61
CA GLY A 252 30.58 9.40 22.91
C GLY A 252 30.95 8.18 23.76
N ASP A 253 30.14 7.82 24.78
CA ASP A 253 30.39 6.66 25.63
C ASP A 253 30.10 5.29 24.96
N GLY A 254 29.57 5.29 23.73
CA GLY A 254 29.31 4.12 22.90
C GLY A 254 28.14 3.25 23.37
N ARG A 255 27.26 3.77 24.24
CA ARG A 255 26.13 3.00 24.79
C ARG A 255 24.78 3.28 24.12
N GLY A 256 24.70 4.34 23.31
CA GLY A 256 23.49 4.77 22.60
C GLY A 256 23.17 3.94 21.35
N ILE A 257 22.12 4.33 20.64
CA ILE A 257 21.77 3.82 19.30
C ILE A 257 22.92 4.17 18.35
N PRO A 258 23.56 3.19 17.70
CA PRO A 258 24.66 3.46 16.78
C PRO A 258 24.21 4.29 15.58
N GLY A 259 24.96 5.36 15.26
CA GLY A 259 24.67 6.20 14.09
C GLY A 259 24.51 5.41 12.78
N PRO A 260 25.38 4.42 12.46
CA PRO A 260 25.22 3.58 11.27
C PRO A 260 23.92 2.78 11.22
N TRP A 261 23.31 2.48 12.37
CA TRP A 261 22.08 1.67 12.45
C TRP A 261 20.85 2.51 12.15
N ASP A 262 20.79 3.72 12.71
CA ASP A 262 19.81 4.73 12.30
C ASP A 262 19.95 5.04 10.80
N ASP A 263 21.20 5.15 10.33
CA ASP A 263 21.46 5.51 8.94
C ASP A 263 21.02 4.44 7.93
N ALA A 264 21.09 3.17 8.34
CA ALA A 264 20.73 2.00 7.55
C ALA A 264 19.26 1.58 7.69
N LEU A 265 18.51 2.18 8.63
CA LEU A 265 17.11 1.82 8.89
C LEU A 265 16.23 2.20 7.69
N ARG A 266 15.74 1.20 6.97
CA ARG A 266 14.82 1.41 5.86
C ARG A 266 13.45 1.80 6.41
N GLY A 267 12.86 2.85 5.82
CA GLY A 267 11.61 3.42 6.31
C GLY A 267 11.77 4.51 7.37
N TRP A 268 13.00 4.94 7.70
CA TRP A 268 13.26 6.06 8.63
C TRP A 268 12.43 7.32 8.31
N HIS A 269 12.18 7.59 7.02
CA HIS A 269 11.39 8.71 6.56
C HIS A 269 9.93 8.64 7.04
N VAL A 270 9.37 7.43 7.14
CA VAL A 270 8.00 7.21 7.65
C VAL A 270 7.91 7.58 9.13
N ILE A 271 8.93 7.21 9.92
CA ILE A 271 9.05 7.59 11.33
C ILE A 271 9.14 9.13 11.45
N ALA A 272 9.98 9.76 10.62
CA ALA A 272 10.16 11.20 10.60
C ALA A 272 8.85 11.94 10.25
N GLU A 273 8.09 11.47 9.27
CA GLU A 273 6.79 12.06 8.89
C GLU A 273 5.78 12.04 10.04
N VAL A 274 5.67 10.93 10.75
CA VAL A 274 4.78 10.84 11.92
C VAL A 274 5.23 11.78 13.02
N LEU A 275 6.51 11.77 13.39
CA LEU A 275 7.04 12.62 14.46
C LEU A 275 6.91 14.13 14.16
N CYS A 276 6.98 14.51 12.88
CA CYS A 276 6.79 15.89 12.45
C CYS A 276 5.32 16.27 12.21
N GLY A 277 4.37 15.34 12.39
CA GLY A 277 2.94 15.60 12.33
C GLY A 277 2.38 15.77 10.92
N GLY A 278 3.06 15.24 9.88
CA GLY A 278 2.60 15.34 8.50
C GLY A 278 3.65 14.94 7.45
N PRO A 279 3.25 14.86 6.17
CA PRO A 279 4.14 14.43 5.09
C PRO A 279 5.30 15.42 4.94
N LEU A 280 6.52 14.89 4.97
CA LEU A 280 7.75 15.66 4.81
C LEU A 280 8.29 15.55 3.37
N GLY A 281 7.74 14.64 2.56
CA GLY A 281 8.22 14.39 1.20
C GLY A 281 9.63 13.79 1.18
N LEU A 282 10.00 13.11 2.27
CA LEU A 282 11.27 12.42 2.40
C LEU A 282 11.14 11.04 1.78
N SER A 283 12.06 10.69 0.90
CA SER A 283 12.20 9.33 0.37
C SER A 283 13.42 8.67 0.95
N ASP A 284 13.44 7.34 1.00
CA ASP A 284 14.63 6.59 1.32
C ASP A 284 15.68 6.67 0.19
N GLY A 285 16.38 7.81 0.11
CA GLY A 285 17.41 8.10 -0.89
C GLY A 285 18.72 7.34 -0.67
N ARG A 286 18.74 6.38 0.26
CA ARG A 286 19.93 5.63 0.70
C ARG A 286 20.01 4.22 0.11
N ARG A 287 19.08 3.86 -0.80
CA ARG A 287 19.08 2.60 -1.56
C ARG A 287 20.33 2.46 -2.45
N THR A 288 21.14 1.45 -2.18
CA THR A 288 21.86 0.71 -3.22
C THR A 288 20.86 -0.17 -3.98
N GLU A 289 21.02 -0.26 -5.30
CA GLU A 289 20.09 -0.83 -6.29
C GLU A 289 19.42 -2.18 -5.92
N GLY A 290 18.11 -2.31 -6.18
CA GLY A 290 17.40 -3.61 -6.26
C GLY A 290 15.94 -3.62 -5.77
N GLU A 291 14.99 -3.59 -6.71
CA GLU A 291 13.56 -4.03 -6.65
C GLU A 291 12.48 -3.22 -5.86
N PRO A 292 11.28 -3.02 -6.46
CA PRO A 292 10.07 -2.57 -5.75
C PRO A 292 8.87 -3.55 -5.88
N VAL A 293 8.01 -3.57 -4.84
CA VAL A 293 6.67 -4.19 -4.84
C VAL A 293 5.61 -3.19 -4.36
N VAL A 294 4.42 -3.34 -4.96
CA VAL A 294 3.18 -2.54 -5.06
C VAL A 294 2.26 -2.66 -3.82
N GLY A 295 1.65 -1.58 -3.28
CA GLY A 295 0.23 -1.12 -3.46
C GLY A 295 -0.70 -1.54 -2.27
N SER A 296 -1.84 -0.93 -1.91
CA SER A 296 -2.73 0.13 -2.45
C SER A 296 -3.85 0.50 -1.43
N ALA A 297 -4.48 1.69 -1.60
CA ALA A 297 -5.70 2.35 -1.03
C ALA A 297 -6.97 1.49 -0.66
N ASP A 298 -8.03 1.95 0.04
CA ASP A 298 -8.73 3.26 0.11
C ASP A 298 -9.78 3.39 1.27
N ALA A 299 -10.27 4.63 1.49
CA ALA A 299 -10.87 5.25 2.69
C ALA A 299 -12.35 4.98 3.11
N CYS A 300 -12.74 5.48 4.30
CA CYS A 300 -14.12 5.95 4.58
C CYS A 300 -14.15 7.17 5.52
N ALA A 301 -15.02 8.14 5.20
CA ALA A 301 -14.92 9.56 5.53
C ALA A 301 -15.69 10.00 6.80
N ALA A 302 -15.12 10.98 7.53
CA ALA A 302 -15.86 12.05 8.22
C ALA A 302 -14.92 13.20 8.69
N GLY A 303 -14.94 14.33 7.96
CA GLY A 303 -14.62 15.70 8.39
C GLY A 303 -13.32 16.00 9.16
N LEU A 304 -12.29 16.49 8.45
CA LEU A 304 -11.19 17.28 9.03
C LEU A 304 -10.90 18.52 8.16
N PRO A 305 -10.57 19.70 8.74
CA PRO A 305 -10.40 20.96 7.99
C PRO A 305 -8.95 21.17 7.46
N GLU A 306 -8.85 21.81 6.28
CA GLU A 306 -7.70 22.62 5.77
C GLU A 306 -6.36 21.96 5.34
N VAL A 307 -6.26 20.64 5.14
CA VAL A 307 -5.02 20.01 4.58
C VAL A 307 -5.11 19.58 3.09
N THR A 308 -6.25 19.70 2.41
CA THR A 308 -6.44 19.03 1.10
C THR A 308 -6.19 19.87 -0.17
N GLU A 309 -6.34 21.19 -0.16
CA GLU A 309 -6.30 21.98 -1.41
C GLU A 309 -4.87 22.27 -1.89
N ALA A 310 -3.94 22.60 -0.98
CA ALA A 310 -2.55 22.90 -1.33
C ALA A 310 -1.78 21.66 -1.83
N LEU A 311 -2.06 20.47 -1.27
CA LEU A 311 -1.48 19.21 -1.77
C LEU A 311 -2.09 18.86 -3.14
N ALA A 312 -3.41 18.98 -3.29
CA ALA A 312 -4.05 18.76 -4.59
C ALA A 312 -3.55 19.76 -5.65
N ASP A 313 -3.28 21.01 -5.27
CA ASP A 313 -2.65 22.02 -6.13
C ASP A 313 -1.20 21.68 -6.48
N ALA A 314 -0.42 21.16 -5.54
CA ALA A 314 0.95 20.74 -5.78
C ALA A 314 1.01 19.53 -6.71
N VAL A 315 0.11 18.56 -6.54
CA VAL A 315 -0.04 17.39 -7.41
C VAL A 315 -0.43 17.83 -8.82
N ARG A 316 -1.47 18.66 -8.95
CA ARG A 316 -1.87 19.26 -10.24
C ARG A 316 -0.73 20.05 -10.87
N ALA A 317 -0.01 20.85 -10.11
CA ALA A 317 1.12 21.63 -10.61
C ALA A 317 2.27 20.75 -11.09
N ALA A 318 2.54 19.63 -10.41
CA ALA A 318 3.54 18.65 -10.84
C ALA A 318 3.12 17.97 -12.15
N HIS A 319 1.87 17.51 -12.26
CA HIS A 319 1.32 16.95 -13.49
C HIS A 319 1.44 17.95 -14.66
N LEU A 320 0.96 19.18 -14.47
CA LEU A 320 1.01 20.24 -15.49
C LEU A 320 2.45 20.58 -15.93
N ARG A 321 3.44 20.48 -15.04
CA ARG A 321 4.84 20.61 -15.44
C ARG A 321 5.29 19.44 -16.31
N GLY A 322 4.89 18.21 -15.98
CA GLY A 322 5.11 17.04 -16.82
C GLY A 322 4.61 17.27 -18.24
N ASP A 323 3.37 17.76 -18.38
CA ASP A 323 2.77 18.09 -19.68
C ASP A 323 3.54 19.13 -20.46
N GLU A 324 3.98 20.20 -19.77
CA GLU A 324 4.77 21.26 -20.39
C GLU A 324 6.07 20.72 -20.97
N PHE A 325 6.80 19.89 -20.20
CA PHE A 325 8.04 19.27 -20.63
C PHE A 325 7.82 18.29 -21.79
N SER A 326 6.79 17.44 -21.72
CA SER A 326 6.42 16.52 -22.81
C SER A 326 6.09 17.27 -24.10
N ARG A 327 5.28 18.34 -24.03
CA ARG A 327 4.94 19.16 -25.20
C ARG A 327 6.18 19.81 -25.81
N ARG A 328 7.08 20.34 -24.97
CA ARG A 328 8.34 20.92 -25.45
C ARG A 328 9.24 19.86 -26.07
N ALA A 329 9.31 18.66 -25.51
CA ALA A 329 10.09 17.54 -26.05
C ALA A 329 9.61 17.15 -27.45
N LEU A 330 8.28 17.06 -27.65
CA LEU A 330 7.68 16.74 -28.95
C LEU A 330 7.97 17.79 -30.04
N LEU A 331 8.14 19.05 -29.64
CA LEU A 331 8.48 20.15 -30.55
C LEU A 331 9.99 20.35 -30.74
N ALA A 332 10.83 19.72 -29.91
CA ALA A 332 12.27 19.86 -29.96
C ALA A 332 12.84 19.20 -31.22
N GLY A 333 13.58 19.99 -32.02
CA GLY A 333 14.26 19.51 -33.22
C GLY A 333 15.59 18.82 -32.93
N ASP A 334 16.23 19.16 -31.80
CA ASP A 334 17.49 18.56 -31.34
C ASP A 334 17.23 17.27 -30.53
N PRO A 335 17.82 16.12 -30.90
CA PRO A 335 17.63 14.85 -30.18
C PRO A 335 18.09 14.89 -28.72
N ASP A 336 19.21 15.55 -28.42
CA ASP A 336 19.76 15.60 -27.06
C ASP A 336 18.91 16.50 -26.14
N GLU A 337 18.36 17.59 -26.68
CA GLU A 337 17.34 18.40 -26.01
C GLU A 337 16.05 17.61 -25.78
N ARG A 338 15.58 16.88 -26.79
CA ARG A 338 14.37 16.05 -26.70
C ARG A 338 14.49 15.00 -25.58
N GLU A 339 15.59 14.26 -25.54
CA GLU A 339 15.84 13.25 -24.50
C GLU A 339 15.83 13.87 -23.10
N ARG A 340 16.51 15.02 -22.92
CA ARG A 340 16.52 15.75 -21.64
C ARG A 340 15.13 16.21 -21.22
N LEU A 341 14.32 16.71 -22.15
CA LEU A 341 12.96 17.18 -21.86
C LEU A 341 12.02 16.03 -21.51
N PHE A 342 12.10 14.89 -22.19
CA PHE A 342 11.33 13.70 -21.80
C PHE A 342 11.77 13.14 -20.45
N ALA A 343 13.06 13.17 -20.13
CA ALA A 343 13.54 12.78 -18.80
C ALA A 343 13.01 13.71 -17.69
N GLU A 344 12.87 15.01 -17.94
CA GLU A 344 12.21 15.94 -17.01
C GLU A 344 10.72 15.64 -16.88
N ALA A 345 10.01 15.43 -17.99
CA ALA A 345 8.60 15.07 -17.97
C ALA A 345 8.35 13.82 -17.12
N ALA A 346 9.16 12.77 -17.32
CA ALA A 346 9.08 11.53 -16.56
C ALA A 346 9.29 11.75 -15.05
N ARG A 347 10.20 12.64 -14.64
CA ARG A 347 10.40 12.98 -13.22
C ARG A 347 9.16 13.62 -12.61
N TRP A 348 8.54 14.57 -13.31
CA TRP A 348 7.35 15.27 -12.84
C TRP A 348 6.14 14.34 -12.77
N PHE A 349 5.92 13.54 -13.81
CA PHE A 349 4.86 12.55 -13.81
C PHE A 349 5.05 11.49 -12.72
N ALA A 350 6.28 10.98 -12.52
CA ALA A 350 6.57 10.07 -11.42
C ALA A 350 6.30 10.72 -10.04
N SER A 351 6.55 12.02 -9.91
CA SER A 351 6.25 12.74 -8.67
C SER A 351 4.74 12.87 -8.42
N ALA A 352 3.96 13.23 -9.44
CA ALA A 352 2.51 13.35 -9.33
C ALA A 352 1.86 11.96 -9.11
N ALA A 353 2.29 10.94 -9.85
CA ALA A 353 1.84 9.56 -9.73
C ALA A 353 2.05 8.97 -8.34
N ARG A 354 3.19 9.25 -7.69
CA ARG A 354 3.46 8.84 -6.30
C ARG A 354 2.52 9.48 -5.28
N LEU A 355 1.99 10.66 -5.59
CA LEU A 355 1.07 11.40 -4.74
C LEU A 355 -0.41 11.12 -5.08
N GLY A 356 -0.67 10.08 -5.87
CA GLY A 356 -2.02 9.60 -6.19
C GLY A 356 -2.62 10.18 -7.48
N ASP A 357 -1.83 10.88 -8.31
CA ASP A 357 -2.31 11.32 -9.63
C ASP A 357 -2.33 10.15 -10.62
N ALA A 358 -3.53 9.65 -10.88
CA ALA A 358 -3.75 8.50 -11.74
C ALA A 358 -3.41 8.80 -13.22
N GLY A 359 -3.69 10.01 -13.70
CA GLY A 359 -3.38 10.44 -15.06
C GLY A 359 -1.88 10.56 -15.29
N ALA A 360 -1.14 11.14 -14.35
CA ALA A 360 0.32 11.22 -14.43
C ALA A 360 1.00 9.84 -14.45
N ALA A 361 0.42 8.84 -13.79
CA ALA A 361 0.90 7.47 -13.87
C ALA A 361 0.73 6.89 -15.28
N THR A 362 -0.42 7.17 -15.93
CA THR A 362 -0.68 6.81 -17.33
C THR A 362 0.29 7.53 -18.27
N ASP A 363 0.50 8.84 -18.12
CA ASP A 363 1.42 9.61 -18.95
C ASP A 363 2.87 9.13 -18.82
N LEU A 364 3.30 8.79 -17.60
CA LEU A 364 4.60 8.16 -17.38
C LEU A 364 4.72 6.81 -18.10
N GLY A 365 3.67 5.99 -18.04
CA GLY A 365 3.60 4.72 -18.77
C GLY A 365 3.73 4.92 -20.28
N MET A 366 3.08 5.94 -20.83
CA MET A 366 3.16 6.29 -22.24
C MET A 366 4.56 6.73 -22.67
N LEU A 367 5.29 7.47 -21.81
CA LEU A 367 6.68 7.82 -22.09
C LEU A 367 7.59 6.58 -22.22
N TYR A 368 7.37 5.55 -21.39
CA TYR A 368 8.12 4.29 -21.49
C TYR A 368 7.67 3.44 -22.69
N LEU A 369 6.36 3.35 -22.93
CA LEU A 369 5.79 2.59 -24.04
C LEU A 369 6.31 3.08 -25.40
N TYR A 370 6.37 4.40 -25.60
CA TYR A 370 6.89 5.00 -26.83
C TYR A 370 8.41 5.18 -26.88
N ARG A 371 9.14 4.63 -25.90
CA ARG A 371 10.61 4.72 -25.81
C ARG A 371 11.12 6.17 -25.79
N HIS A 372 10.34 7.08 -25.21
CA HIS A 372 10.74 8.47 -25.01
C HIS A 372 11.70 8.64 -23.83
N VAL A 373 11.70 7.67 -22.90
CA VAL A 373 12.62 7.60 -21.76
C VAL A 373 13.45 6.32 -21.87
N GLN A 374 14.75 6.43 -21.59
CA GLN A 374 15.66 5.29 -21.56
C GLN A 374 15.38 4.41 -20.34
N ALA A 375 15.16 3.12 -20.58
CA ALA A 375 15.04 2.11 -19.53
C ALA A 375 15.60 0.78 -20.05
N SER A 376 16.21 0.00 -19.17
CA SER A 376 16.71 -1.35 -19.48
C SER A 376 15.56 -2.29 -19.85
N ASP A 377 14.42 -2.16 -19.17
CA ASP A 377 13.15 -2.80 -19.48
C ASP A 377 12.03 -1.76 -19.58
N ALA A 378 11.88 -1.17 -20.75
CA ALA A 378 10.87 -0.15 -20.99
C ALA A 378 9.45 -0.73 -21.07
N ASP A 379 9.28 -2.02 -21.41
CA ASP A 379 7.95 -2.65 -21.39
C ASP A 379 7.51 -2.99 -19.97
N GLY A 380 8.41 -3.51 -19.13
CA GLY A 380 8.13 -3.71 -17.70
C GLY A 380 7.86 -2.39 -16.97
N ALA A 381 8.59 -1.31 -17.30
CA ALA A 381 8.35 0.01 -16.74
C ALA A 381 6.96 0.57 -17.12
N ALA A 382 6.59 0.47 -18.41
CA ALA A 382 5.26 0.87 -18.87
C ALA A 382 4.16 0.05 -18.19
N TYR A 383 4.33 -1.27 -18.10
CA TYR A 383 3.40 -2.16 -17.41
C TYR A 383 3.18 -1.75 -15.96
N GLY A 384 4.25 -1.49 -15.20
CA GLY A 384 4.17 -1.04 -13.82
C GLY A 384 3.43 0.30 -13.68
N CYS A 385 3.66 1.24 -14.59
CA CYS A 385 2.98 2.53 -14.59
C CYS A 385 1.47 2.39 -14.86
N PHE A 386 1.07 1.60 -15.86
CA PHE A 386 -0.35 1.38 -16.17
C PHE A 386 -1.04 0.55 -15.08
N ALA A 387 -0.34 -0.40 -14.45
CA ALA A 387 -0.86 -1.12 -13.29
C ALA A 387 -1.11 -0.18 -12.10
N HIS A 388 -0.18 0.75 -11.83
CA HIS A 388 -0.34 1.79 -10.82
C HIS A 388 -1.52 2.70 -11.13
N ALA A 389 -1.60 3.23 -12.36
CA ALA A 389 -2.71 4.07 -12.82
C ALA A 389 -4.08 3.37 -12.68
N ALA A 390 -4.16 2.11 -13.11
CA ALA A 390 -5.37 1.29 -12.97
C ALA A 390 -5.76 1.06 -11.50
N SER A 391 -4.79 0.93 -10.60
CA SER A 391 -5.05 0.80 -9.16
C SER A 391 -5.58 2.08 -8.51
N LEU A 392 -5.23 3.24 -9.08
CA LEU A 392 -5.73 4.56 -8.69
C LEU A 392 -7.06 4.93 -9.37
N GLY A 393 -7.63 4.02 -10.17
CA GLY A 393 -8.91 4.21 -10.83
C GLY A 393 -8.85 4.92 -12.19
N ASP A 394 -7.69 5.01 -12.83
CA ASP A 394 -7.57 5.59 -14.17
C ASP A 394 -8.11 4.66 -15.26
N ALA A 395 -9.06 5.16 -16.06
CA ALA A 395 -9.70 4.38 -17.11
C ALA A 395 -8.75 4.09 -18.29
N GLU A 396 -7.93 5.07 -18.68
CA GLU A 396 -6.98 4.94 -19.79
C GLU A 396 -5.83 4.01 -19.44
N GLY A 397 -5.26 4.15 -18.23
CA GLY A 397 -4.24 3.26 -17.68
C GLY A 397 -4.73 1.82 -17.58
N ALA A 398 -5.97 1.59 -17.14
CA ALA A 398 -6.56 0.25 -17.16
C ALA A 398 -6.70 -0.33 -18.58
N CYS A 399 -7.00 0.51 -19.57
CA CYS A 399 -7.07 0.08 -20.97
C CYS A 399 -5.69 -0.30 -21.52
N HIS A 400 -4.67 0.52 -21.25
CA HIS A 400 -3.30 0.25 -21.65
C HIS A 400 -2.71 -0.99 -20.96
N LEU A 401 -3.05 -1.21 -19.69
CA LEU A 401 -2.71 -2.47 -19.02
C LEU A 401 -3.32 -3.68 -19.74
N GLY A 402 -4.57 -3.55 -20.23
CA GLY A 402 -5.23 -4.54 -21.06
C GLY A 402 -4.51 -4.77 -22.39
N ASP A 403 -4.06 -3.71 -23.07
CA ASP A 403 -3.26 -3.82 -24.31
C ASP A 403 -1.95 -4.59 -24.04
N MET A 404 -1.24 -4.27 -22.96
CA MET A 404 0.01 -4.93 -22.60
C MET A 404 -0.18 -6.42 -22.27
N ARG A 405 -1.26 -6.79 -21.57
CA ARG A 405 -1.61 -8.20 -21.29
C ARG A 405 -2.07 -8.95 -22.52
N ARG A 406 -2.79 -8.30 -23.44
CA ARG A 406 -3.16 -8.88 -24.74
C ARG A 406 -1.92 -9.19 -25.56
N ASP A 407 -0.95 -8.30 -25.58
CA ASP A 407 0.22 -8.41 -26.45
C ASP A 407 1.39 -9.16 -25.80
N GLY A 408 1.35 -9.38 -24.48
CA GLY A 408 2.45 -9.97 -23.71
C GLY A 408 3.67 -9.05 -23.61
N CYS A 409 3.45 -7.74 -23.58
CA CYS A 409 4.50 -6.74 -23.42
C CYS A 409 4.71 -6.46 -21.93
N GLY A 410 5.94 -6.66 -21.42
CA GLY A 410 6.27 -6.47 -20.00
C GLY A 410 5.64 -7.49 -19.05
N CYS A 411 4.87 -8.45 -19.58
CA CYS A 411 4.18 -9.50 -18.84
C CYS A 411 3.92 -10.72 -19.74
N ALA A 412 3.46 -11.84 -19.17
CA ALA A 412 2.98 -12.96 -19.98
C ALA A 412 1.64 -12.62 -20.65
N GLN A 413 1.44 -13.07 -21.90
CA GLN A 413 0.17 -12.87 -22.60
C GLN A 413 -0.97 -13.59 -21.88
N ASP A 414 -2.05 -12.86 -21.60
CA ASP A 414 -3.26 -13.36 -20.96
C ASP A 414 -4.49 -12.60 -21.46
N LEU A 415 -5.30 -13.27 -22.30
CA LEU A 415 -6.49 -12.67 -22.92
C LEU A 415 -7.67 -12.52 -21.95
N ASP A 416 -7.76 -13.34 -20.91
CA ASP A 416 -8.85 -13.27 -19.93
C ASP A 416 -8.60 -12.13 -18.93
N GLU A 417 -7.35 -11.96 -18.50
CA GLU A 417 -6.95 -10.81 -17.70
C GLU A 417 -7.01 -9.51 -18.53
N ALA A 418 -6.64 -9.55 -19.82
CA ALA A 418 -6.82 -8.40 -20.71
C ALA A 418 -8.31 -8.02 -20.84
N PHE A 419 -9.20 -8.99 -21.04
CA PHE A 419 -10.65 -8.77 -21.04
C PHE A 419 -11.11 -8.11 -19.73
N SER A 420 -10.63 -8.60 -18.58
CA SER A 420 -10.96 -8.04 -17.26
C SER A 420 -10.47 -6.60 -17.10
N CYS A 421 -9.32 -6.26 -17.69
CA CYS A 421 -8.81 -4.89 -17.72
C CYS A 421 -9.69 -3.97 -18.58
N TYR A 422 -10.12 -4.40 -19.77
CA TYR A 422 -11.00 -3.60 -20.64
C TYR A 422 -12.40 -3.41 -20.03
N GLU A 423 -12.95 -4.44 -19.37
CA GLU A 423 -14.23 -4.31 -18.66
C GLU A 423 -14.13 -3.28 -17.54
N ARG A 424 -13.04 -3.32 -16.77
CA ARG A 424 -12.76 -2.33 -15.73
C ARG A 424 -12.58 -0.92 -16.31
N ALA A 425 -11.83 -0.79 -17.42
CA ALA A 425 -11.61 0.47 -18.11
C ALA A 425 -12.93 1.08 -18.61
N SER A 426 -13.80 0.31 -19.27
CA SER A 426 -15.13 0.77 -19.74
C SER A 426 -16.01 1.19 -18.56
N HIS A 427 -16.00 0.42 -17.46
CA HIS A 427 -16.74 0.77 -16.25
C HIS A 427 -16.22 2.07 -15.60
N LEU A 428 -14.91 2.25 -15.48
CA LEU A 428 -14.29 3.47 -14.96
C LEU A 428 -14.61 4.67 -15.87
N ALA A 429 -14.42 4.53 -17.18
CA ALA A 429 -14.69 5.57 -18.17
C ALA A 429 -16.14 6.07 -18.06
N SER A 430 -17.11 5.17 -17.96
CA SER A 430 -18.53 5.52 -17.84
C SER A 430 -18.89 6.37 -16.60
N ARG A 431 -18.00 6.41 -15.60
CA ARG A 431 -18.21 7.11 -14.32
C ARG A 431 -17.34 8.35 -14.18
N THR A 432 -16.23 8.43 -14.90
CA THR A 432 -15.17 9.41 -14.68
C THR A 432 -14.95 10.34 -15.87
N LEU A 433 -15.34 9.93 -17.08
CA LEU A 433 -15.12 10.69 -18.30
C LEU A 433 -16.44 11.20 -18.90
N ASP A 434 -16.40 12.40 -19.46
CA ASP A 434 -17.46 13.01 -20.26
C ASP A 434 -17.25 12.71 -21.75
N ALA A 435 -18.04 11.78 -22.30
CA ALA A 435 -17.95 11.41 -23.72
C ALA A 435 -18.36 12.53 -24.69
N ASP A 436 -18.99 13.61 -24.19
CA ASP A 436 -19.35 14.80 -24.97
C ASP A 436 -18.20 15.84 -25.00
N ASP A 437 -17.17 15.71 -24.15
CA ASP A 437 -15.92 16.46 -24.29
C ASP A 437 -15.05 15.84 -25.41
N PRO A 438 -14.49 16.64 -26.35
CA PRO A 438 -13.71 16.08 -27.45
C PRO A 438 -12.46 15.29 -27.02
N HIS A 439 -11.76 15.69 -25.96
CA HIS A 439 -10.54 15.03 -25.51
C HIS A 439 -10.87 13.77 -24.72
N GLU A 440 -11.79 13.85 -23.76
CA GLU A 440 -12.21 12.68 -22.98
C GLU A 440 -13.01 11.68 -23.84
N GLY A 441 -13.81 12.17 -24.79
CA GLY A 441 -14.48 11.36 -25.80
C GLY A 441 -13.53 10.57 -26.70
N ALA A 442 -12.32 11.09 -26.95
CA ALA A 442 -11.27 10.34 -27.64
C ALA A 442 -10.78 9.14 -26.82
N THR A 443 -10.58 9.32 -25.51
CA THR A 443 -10.22 8.23 -24.58
C THR A 443 -11.37 7.21 -24.47
N VAL A 444 -12.62 7.66 -24.30
CA VAL A 444 -13.81 6.78 -24.29
C VAL A 444 -13.90 5.97 -25.58
N ALA A 445 -13.65 6.58 -26.74
CA ALA A 445 -13.68 5.89 -28.02
C ALA A 445 -12.67 4.74 -28.10
N LEU A 446 -11.43 4.95 -27.62
CA LEU A 446 -10.39 3.92 -27.58
C LEU A 446 -10.78 2.77 -26.65
N ILE A 447 -11.26 3.08 -25.45
CA ILE A 447 -11.65 2.09 -24.44
C ILE A 447 -12.79 1.22 -24.96
N GLU A 448 -13.83 1.84 -25.49
CA GLU A 448 -15.02 1.12 -26.00
C GLU A 448 -14.70 0.31 -27.25
N LEU A 449 -13.78 0.78 -28.09
CA LEU A 449 -13.29 0.02 -29.24
C LEU A 449 -12.55 -1.24 -28.78
N ARG A 450 -11.65 -1.13 -27.80
CA ARG A 450 -10.95 -2.29 -27.22
C ARG A 450 -11.89 -3.28 -26.55
N MET A 451 -12.91 -2.78 -25.84
CA MET A 451 -13.92 -3.65 -25.24
C MET A 451 -14.74 -4.40 -26.29
N ALA A 452 -15.08 -3.74 -27.41
CA ALA A 452 -15.76 -4.39 -28.53
C ALA A 452 -14.92 -5.52 -29.15
N GLU A 453 -13.64 -5.24 -29.42
CA GLU A 453 -12.67 -6.22 -29.93
C GLU A 453 -12.51 -7.40 -28.94
N ALA A 454 -12.49 -7.15 -27.64
CA ALA A 454 -12.39 -8.17 -26.61
C ALA A 454 -13.60 -9.12 -26.59
N TYR A 455 -14.81 -8.60 -26.82
CA TYR A 455 -16.00 -9.45 -27.00
C TYR A 455 -15.95 -10.28 -28.29
N GLU A 456 -15.32 -9.78 -29.36
CA GLU A 456 -15.12 -10.57 -30.57
C GLU A 456 -14.16 -11.74 -30.33
N TRP A 457 -13.11 -11.58 -29.52
CA TRP A 457 -12.24 -12.69 -29.14
C TRP A 457 -13.02 -13.80 -28.44
N ARG A 458 -13.91 -13.42 -27.51
CA ARG A 458 -14.84 -14.36 -26.83
C ARG A 458 -15.78 -15.06 -27.80
N LEU A 459 -16.22 -14.40 -28.88
CA LEU A 459 -17.00 -15.03 -29.94
C LEU A 459 -16.15 -15.94 -30.85
N ALA A 460 -14.87 -15.66 -31.01
CA ALA A 460 -13.96 -16.47 -31.82
C ALA A 460 -13.45 -17.72 -31.09
N ASP A 461 -13.35 -17.69 -29.76
CA ASP A 461 -12.70 -18.71 -28.92
C ASP A 461 -13.35 -20.12 -28.91
N GLY A 462 -14.35 -20.38 -29.76
CA GLY A 462 -14.86 -21.75 -29.98
C GLY A 462 -15.46 -22.46 -28.76
N GLY A 463 -15.51 -21.80 -27.59
CA GLY A 463 -16.09 -22.32 -26.37
C GLY A 463 -17.54 -22.75 -26.57
N ALA A 464 -18.00 -23.69 -25.74
CA ALA A 464 -19.36 -24.25 -25.77
C ALA A 464 -20.43 -23.24 -25.29
N HIS A 465 -20.45 -22.03 -25.86
CA HIS A 465 -21.51 -21.06 -25.65
C HIS A 465 -22.75 -21.50 -26.39
N THR A 466 -23.89 -21.50 -25.69
CA THR A 466 -25.19 -21.69 -26.34
C THR A 466 -25.45 -20.53 -27.32
N PRO A 467 -26.33 -20.72 -28.33
CA PRO A 467 -26.73 -19.63 -29.24
C PRO A 467 -27.16 -18.35 -28.50
N ASP A 468 -27.90 -18.49 -27.40
CA ASP A 468 -28.35 -17.36 -26.56
C ASP A 468 -27.19 -16.59 -25.91
N VAL A 469 -26.17 -17.30 -25.43
CA VAL A 469 -24.97 -16.66 -24.84
C VAL A 469 -24.17 -15.95 -25.91
N ARG A 470 -24.00 -16.54 -27.09
CA ARG A 470 -23.35 -15.89 -28.24
C ARG A 470 -24.09 -14.63 -28.69
N ALA A 471 -25.42 -14.68 -28.77
CA ALA A 471 -26.25 -13.53 -29.14
C ALA A 471 -26.10 -12.37 -28.13
N ARG A 472 -26.02 -12.68 -26.83
CA ARG A 472 -25.75 -11.68 -25.79
C ARG A 472 -24.37 -11.04 -25.93
N ILE A 473 -23.33 -11.84 -26.14
CA ILE A 473 -21.96 -11.34 -26.32
C ILE A 473 -21.89 -10.44 -27.57
N ALA A 474 -22.49 -10.86 -28.69
CA ALA A 474 -22.57 -10.06 -29.90
C ALA A 474 -23.33 -8.74 -29.69
N ALA A 475 -24.42 -8.76 -28.92
CA ALA A 475 -25.16 -7.55 -28.58
C ALA A 475 -24.34 -6.58 -27.71
N GLN A 476 -23.54 -7.10 -26.76
CA GLN A 476 -22.62 -6.29 -25.96
C GLN A 476 -21.53 -5.66 -26.82
N ALA A 477 -20.93 -6.43 -27.72
CA ALA A 477 -19.90 -5.96 -28.63
C ALA A 477 -20.43 -4.84 -29.56
N LEU A 478 -21.62 -5.02 -30.15
CA LEU A 478 -22.27 -4.00 -30.98
C LEU A 478 -22.58 -2.72 -30.18
N ALA A 479 -22.98 -2.85 -28.91
CA ALA A 479 -23.21 -1.70 -28.05
C ALA A 479 -21.91 -0.92 -27.78
N CYS A 480 -20.80 -1.62 -27.56
CA CYS A 480 -19.47 -0.99 -27.38
C CYS A 480 -19.05 -0.27 -28.66
N TYR A 481 -19.16 -0.89 -29.84
CA TYR A 481 -18.84 -0.21 -31.10
C TYR A 481 -19.68 1.06 -31.35
N ARG A 482 -20.97 1.05 -30.98
CA ARG A 482 -21.82 2.24 -31.10
C ARG A 482 -21.38 3.36 -30.16
N ARG A 483 -21.00 3.03 -28.91
CA ARG A 483 -20.42 4.01 -27.98
C ARG A 483 -19.08 4.55 -28.50
N ALA A 484 -18.21 3.66 -28.98
CA ALA A 484 -16.92 4.02 -29.55
C ALA A 484 -17.08 4.97 -30.77
N TYR A 485 -17.99 4.65 -31.69
CA TYR A 485 -18.26 5.49 -32.85
C TYR A 485 -18.77 6.88 -32.46
N ALA A 486 -19.75 6.95 -31.55
CA ALA A 486 -20.31 8.22 -31.10
C ALA A 486 -19.24 9.11 -30.45
N ALA A 487 -18.47 8.57 -29.50
CA ALA A 487 -17.41 9.30 -28.81
C ALA A 487 -16.27 9.72 -29.76
N ALA A 488 -15.90 8.87 -30.73
CA ALA A 488 -14.91 9.21 -31.75
C ALA A 488 -15.37 10.35 -32.64
N MET A 489 -16.66 10.40 -32.99
CA MET A 489 -17.24 11.49 -33.78
C MET A 489 -17.27 12.80 -32.99
N THR A 490 -17.56 12.77 -31.69
CA THR A 490 -17.41 13.94 -30.80
C THR A 490 -15.99 14.50 -30.85
N ALA A 491 -14.97 13.64 -30.72
CA ALA A 491 -13.57 14.05 -30.80
C ALA A 491 -13.21 14.67 -32.16
N VAL A 492 -13.67 14.06 -33.26
CA VAL A 492 -13.45 14.56 -34.63
C VAL A 492 -14.10 15.92 -34.84
N ASP A 493 -15.35 16.09 -34.41
CA ASP A 493 -16.11 17.34 -34.53
C ASP A 493 -15.51 18.46 -33.66
N GLY A 494 -14.92 18.10 -32.51
CA GLY A 494 -14.11 18.98 -31.67
C GLY A 494 -12.72 19.32 -32.22
N GLY A 495 -12.33 18.77 -33.38
CA GLY A 495 -11.11 19.12 -34.09
C GLY A 495 -9.98 18.09 -34.00
N LEU A 496 -10.14 17.01 -33.24
CA LEU A 496 -9.15 15.93 -33.12
C LEU A 496 -9.26 14.94 -34.28
N ARG A 497 -9.01 15.42 -35.50
CA ARG A 497 -9.22 14.67 -36.76
C ARG A 497 -8.47 13.33 -36.85
N MET A 498 -7.43 13.13 -36.03
CA MET A 498 -6.71 11.86 -35.95
C MET A 498 -7.61 10.69 -35.54
N TYR A 499 -8.67 10.94 -34.76
CA TYR A 499 -9.63 9.91 -34.32
C TYR A 499 -10.64 9.46 -35.38
N LEU A 500 -10.55 9.99 -36.60
CA LEU A 500 -11.34 9.51 -37.73
C LEU A 500 -11.03 8.04 -38.08
N LYS A 501 -9.82 7.57 -37.75
CA LYS A 501 -9.45 6.16 -37.92
C LYS A 501 -10.28 5.27 -36.99
N GLU A 502 -10.36 5.63 -35.72
CA GLU A 502 -11.11 4.93 -34.68
C GLU A 502 -12.62 4.93 -35.00
N ALA A 503 -13.16 6.07 -35.46
CA ALA A 503 -14.55 6.14 -35.94
C ALA A 503 -14.80 5.16 -37.10
N ARG A 504 -13.88 5.05 -38.06
CA ARG A 504 -14.02 4.10 -39.18
C ARG A 504 -13.93 2.65 -38.73
N LEU A 505 -13.06 2.34 -37.78
CA LEU A 505 -12.95 0.99 -37.20
C LEU A 505 -14.24 0.61 -36.48
N ALA A 506 -14.77 1.51 -35.65
CA ALA A 506 -16.04 1.30 -34.95
C ALA A 506 -17.21 1.13 -35.93
N GLN A 507 -17.28 1.96 -36.97
CA GLN A 507 -18.30 1.86 -38.02
C GLN A 507 -18.23 0.51 -38.77
N ALA A 508 -17.03 0.06 -39.12
CA ALA A 508 -16.84 -1.25 -39.75
C ALA A 508 -17.28 -2.40 -38.83
N GLY A 509 -17.01 -2.30 -37.53
CA GLY A 509 -17.49 -3.25 -36.51
C GLY A 509 -19.01 -3.31 -36.43
N ILE A 510 -19.69 -2.15 -36.45
CA ILE A 510 -21.16 -2.06 -36.49
C ILE A 510 -21.71 -2.78 -37.72
N GLU A 511 -21.19 -2.46 -38.91
CA GLU A 511 -21.64 -3.06 -40.17
C GLU A 511 -21.38 -4.57 -40.21
N GLY A 512 -20.23 -5.02 -39.68
CA GLY A 512 -19.88 -6.43 -39.55
C GLY A 512 -20.85 -7.20 -38.66
N MET A 513 -21.22 -6.64 -37.50
CA MET A 513 -22.13 -7.30 -36.57
C MET A 513 -23.59 -7.28 -37.04
N GLU A 514 -24.03 -6.19 -37.66
CA GLU A 514 -25.40 -6.08 -38.19
C GLU A 514 -25.62 -6.99 -39.41
N SER A 515 -24.62 -7.16 -40.27
CA SER A 515 -24.69 -8.09 -41.40
C SER A 515 -24.73 -9.57 -40.97
N GLN A 516 -24.01 -9.94 -39.90
CA GLN A 516 -24.07 -11.28 -39.30
C GLN A 516 -25.42 -11.57 -38.59
N GLY A 517 -26.01 -10.55 -37.95
CA GLY A 517 -27.36 -10.63 -37.37
C GLY A 517 -28.49 -10.65 -38.41
N GLY A 518 -28.25 -10.10 -39.60
CA GLY A 518 -29.17 -10.15 -40.74
C GLY A 518 -29.21 -11.53 -41.41
N ALA A 519 -28.06 -12.20 -41.54
CA ALA A 519 -27.97 -13.56 -42.10
C ALA A 519 -28.72 -14.59 -41.23
N THR A 520 -28.55 -14.53 -39.91
CA THR A 520 -29.25 -15.43 -38.96
C THR A 520 -30.76 -15.19 -38.89
N ARG A 521 -31.24 -13.96 -39.14
CA ARG A 521 -32.68 -13.66 -39.29
C ARG A 521 -33.26 -14.06 -40.63
N ALA A 522 -32.49 -14.02 -41.72
CA ALA A 522 -32.89 -14.51 -43.03
C ALA A 522 -33.00 -16.04 -43.03
N ASP A 523 -32.03 -16.74 -42.41
CA ASP A 523 -32.05 -18.20 -42.26
C ASP A 523 -33.22 -18.66 -41.36
N ALA A 524 -33.53 -17.93 -40.28
CA ALA A 524 -34.71 -18.21 -39.45
C ALA A 524 -36.05 -17.87 -40.16
N ALA A 525 -36.05 -16.93 -41.12
CA ALA A 525 -37.22 -16.63 -41.93
C ALA A 525 -37.44 -17.68 -43.03
N GLU A 526 -36.37 -18.24 -43.61
CA GLU A 526 -36.44 -19.37 -44.55
C GLU A 526 -36.90 -20.67 -43.86
N GLU A 527 -36.44 -20.97 -42.64
CA GLU A 527 -36.95 -22.11 -41.84
C GLU A 527 -38.43 -21.95 -41.44
N SER A 528 -38.90 -20.70 -41.26
CA SER A 528 -40.32 -20.42 -40.99
C SER A 528 -41.21 -20.41 -42.26
N CYS A 529 -40.61 -20.30 -43.45
CA CYS A 529 -41.32 -20.39 -44.73
C CYS A 529 -41.40 -21.82 -45.28
N GLU A 530 -40.52 -22.74 -44.87
CA GLU A 530 -40.55 -24.14 -45.31
C GLU A 530 -41.57 -25.03 -44.57
N THR A 531 -42.22 -24.54 -43.51
CA THR A 531 -43.27 -25.30 -42.80
C THR A 531 -44.71 -24.91 -43.17
N GLY A 532 -44.88 -24.02 -44.16
CA GLY A 532 -46.17 -23.52 -44.62
C GLY A 532 -46.60 -24.04 -45.99
N GLY A 533 -46.54 -25.36 -46.22
CA GLY A 533 -46.86 -25.96 -47.52
C GLY A 533 -47.51 -27.33 -47.44
N GLU A 534 -48.85 -27.33 -47.52
CA GLU A 534 -49.69 -28.40 -48.08
C GLU A 534 -49.77 -29.76 -47.36
N THR A 535 -50.96 -30.06 -46.82
CA THR A 535 -51.77 -31.17 -47.37
C THR A 535 -53.23 -31.06 -46.91
N TYR A 536 -54.08 -30.67 -47.85
CA TYR A 536 -55.51 -30.93 -47.85
C TYR A 536 -55.75 -32.39 -48.26
N GLY A 537 -56.57 -33.10 -47.49
CA GLY A 537 -57.57 -34.04 -48.00
C GLY A 537 -57.19 -35.51 -48.25
N GLY A 538 -57.88 -36.40 -47.53
CA GLY A 538 -58.71 -37.42 -48.19
C GLY A 538 -58.46 -38.90 -47.86
N CYS A 539 -59.52 -39.54 -47.33
CA CYS A 539 -59.85 -40.98 -47.25
C CYS A 539 -59.03 -41.82 -46.25
N GLU A 540 -59.62 -42.65 -45.37
CA GLU A 540 -60.91 -43.36 -45.35
C GLU A 540 -61.67 -43.23 -44.01
#